data_AF-A0A3A0EUM3-F1
#
_entry.id   AF-A0A3A0EUM3-F1
#
_cell.length_a   1.000
_cell.length_b   1.000
_cell.length_c   1.000
_cell.angle_alpha   90.00
_cell.angle_beta   90.00
_cell.angle_gamma   90.00
#
_symmetry.space_group_name_H-M   'P 1'
#
loop_
_entity.id
_entity.type
_entity.pdbx_description
1 polymer ?
#
loop_
_entity_poly.entity_id
_entity_poly.type
_entity_poly.pdbx_seq_one_letter_code
_entity_poly.pdbx_strand_id
1 'polypeptide(L)' 'MFRKLPLIGALVLALNALPDGASAAANPQVLVDTSMGEFVIELYPEKAPVTVANFLQY' A
#
# COMPACT_ATOMS: atom_id res chain seq x y z
N MET A 1 -21.87 1.08 41.08
CA MET A 1 -20.57 1.17 40.39
C MET A 1 -20.65 0.67 38.94
N PHE A 2 -21.68 1.04 38.15
CA PHE A 2 -21.90 0.40 36.83
C PHE A 2 -22.39 1.36 35.72
N ARG A 3 -22.31 2.68 35.91
CA ARG A 3 -22.77 3.68 34.92
C ARG A 3 -21.67 4.15 33.94
N LYS A 4 -20.44 3.64 34.11
CA LYS A 4 -19.27 3.95 33.26
C LYS A 4 -19.02 2.86 32.21
N LEU A 5 -19.74 1.73 32.27
CA LEU A 5 -19.63 0.62 31.33
C LEU A 5 -19.96 0.98 29.87
N PRO A 6 -20.97 1.84 29.55
CA PRO A 6 -21.18 2.26 28.15
C PRO A 6 -20.09 3.21 27.65
N LEU A 7 -19.39 3.91 28.56
CA LEU A 7 -18.33 4.85 28.21
C LEU A 7 -17.04 4.12 27.79
N ILE A 8 -16.76 2.96 28.39
CA ILE A 8 -15.63 2.10 27.99
C ILE A 8 -15.93 1.42 26.65
N GLY A 9 -17.17 0.92 26.45
CA GLY A 9 -17.57 0.34 25.17
C GLY A 9 -17.51 1.33 24.00
N ALA A 10 -17.92 2.59 24.23
CA ALA A 10 -17.82 3.65 23.24
C ALA A 10 -16.36 4.04 22.91
N LEU A 11 -15.45 3.97 23.90
CA LEU A 11 -14.03 4.28 23.70
C LEU A 11 -13.31 3.19 22.89
N VAL A 12 -13.68 1.91 23.08
CA VAL A 12 -13.12 0.78 22.31
C VAL A 12 -13.63 0.79 20.86
N LEU A 13 -14.88 1.22 20.62
CA LEU A 13 -15.42 1.38 19.28
C LEU A 13 -14.75 2.54 18.51
N ALA A 14 -14.39 3.62 19.20
CA ALA A 14 -13.73 4.78 18.60
C ALA A 14 -12.27 4.51 18.16
N LEU A 15 -11.57 3.57 18.82
CA LEU A 15 -10.18 3.24 18.50
C LEU A 15 -10.00 2.43 17.21
N ASN A 16 -11.06 1.77 16.73
CA ASN A 16 -11.08 0.99 15.48
C ASN A 16 -11.53 1.82 14.27
N ALA A 17 -11.87 3.10 14.46
CA ALA A 17 -12.28 4.01 13.41
C ALA A 17 -11.12 4.87 12.88
N LEU A 18 -9.88 4.41 13.05
CA LEU A 18 -8.75 4.98 12.33
C LEU A 18 -8.91 4.54 10.87
N PRO A 19 -9.16 5.46 9.91
CA PRO A 19 -9.04 5.08 8.52
C PRO A 19 -7.61 4.59 8.33
N ASP A 20 -7.44 3.37 7.83
CA ASP A 20 -6.17 2.91 7.30
C ASP A 20 -5.69 4.01 6.36
N GLY A 21 -4.69 4.77 6.82
CA GLY A 21 -4.19 5.93 6.10
C GLY A 21 -3.92 5.50 4.68
N ALA A 22 -4.47 6.21 3.71
CA ALA A 22 -4.29 5.95 2.29
C ALA A 22 -2.80 6.05 1.97
N SER A 23 -2.07 4.96 2.23
CA SER A 23 -0.72 4.78 1.78
C SER A 23 -0.86 4.57 0.30
N ALA A 24 -0.53 5.60 -0.48
CA ALA A 24 -0.27 5.40 -1.90
C ALA A 24 0.72 4.24 -1.99
N ALA A 25 0.30 3.14 -2.59
CA ALA A 25 1.19 2.02 -2.79
C ALA A 25 2.38 2.52 -3.60
N ALA A 26 3.60 2.26 -3.12
CA ALA A 26 4.79 2.65 -3.86
C ALA A 26 4.73 2.00 -5.26
N ASN A 27 5.18 2.76 -6.26
CA ASN A 27 5.27 2.25 -7.62
C ASN A 27 6.19 1.02 -7.67
N PRO A 28 5.82 -0.03 -8.42
CA PRO A 28 6.68 -1.20 -8.59
C PRO A 28 8.03 -0.81 -9.20
N GLN A 29 9.10 -1.44 -8.74
CA GLN A 29 10.45 -1.27 -9.28
C GLN A 29 10.99 -2.62 -9.72
N VAL A 30 11.69 -2.64 -10.86
CA VAL A 30 12.32 -3.84 -11.42
C VAL A 30 13.81 -3.56 -11.61
N LEU A 31 14.65 -4.40 -11.03
CA LEU A 31 16.09 -4.42 -11.30
C LEU A 31 16.33 -5.15 -12.62
N VAL A 32 17.05 -4.51 -13.52
CA VAL A 32 17.50 -5.10 -14.77
C VAL A 32 19.00 -5.31 -14.68
N ASP A 33 19.41 -6.58 -14.64
CA ASP A 33 20.80 -6.99 -14.69
C ASP A 33 21.21 -7.25 -16.16
N THR A 34 22.28 -6.58 -16.59
CA THR A 34 22.82 -6.73 -17.94
C THR A 34 24.33 -6.93 -17.89
N SER A 35 24.90 -7.44 -18.98
CA SER A 35 26.36 -7.55 -19.12
C SER A 35 27.12 -6.22 -19.04
N MET A 36 26.42 -5.08 -19.14
CA MET A 36 26.98 -3.74 -19.01
C MET A 36 26.73 -3.11 -17.63
N GLY A 37 26.12 -3.85 -16.70
CA GLY A 37 25.77 -3.42 -15.37
C GLY A 37 24.27 -3.43 -15.09
N GLU A 38 23.92 -3.10 -13.84
CA GLU A 38 22.57 -3.12 -13.31
C GLU A 38 21.93 -1.73 -13.35
N PHE A 39 20.61 -1.68 -13.57
CA PHE A 39 19.81 -0.46 -13.40
C PHE A 39 18.39 -0.79 -12.93
N VAL A 40 17.71 0.20 -12.35
CA VAL A 40 16.35 0.04 -11.81
C VAL A 40 15.34 0.82 -12.64
N ILE A 41 14.23 0.18 -12.98
CA ILE A 41 13.09 0.78 -13.67
C ILE A 41 11.93 0.92 -12.68
N GLU A 42 11.42 2.14 -12.50
CA GLU A 42 10.17 2.40 -11.77
C GLU A 42 8.97 2.42 -12.73
N LEU A 43 7.94 1.64 -12.40
CA LEU A 43 6.76 1.41 -13.23
C LEU A 43 5.56 2.19 -12.68
N TYR A 44 4.74 2.77 -13.56
CA TYR A 44 3.59 3.61 -13.18
C TYR A 44 2.26 2.96 -13.62
N PRO A 45 1.60 2.15 -12.76
CA PRO A 45 0.37 1.43 -13.11
C PRO A 45 -0.76 2.35 -13.57
N GLU A 46 -0.87 3.55 -12.98
CA GLU A 46 -1.92 4.51 -13.29
C GLU A 46 -1.83 5.08 -14.72
N LYS A 47 -0.62 5.14 -15.28
CA LYS A 47 -0.38 5.70 -16.62
C LYS A 47 -0.45 4.64 -17.72
N ALA A 48 -0.06 3.40 -17.42
CA ALA A 48 0.04 2.33 -18.41
C ALA A 48 -0.26 0.94 -17.81
N PRO A 49 -1.51 0.67 -17.38
CA PRO A 49 -1.83 -0.50 -16.56
C PRO A 49 -1.51 -1.83 -17.25
N VAL A 50 -1.79 -1.95 -18.55
CA VAL A 50 -1.52 -3.18 -19.32
C VAL A 50 -0.02 -3.41 -19.51
N THR A 51 0.73 -2.36 -19.81
CA THR A 51 2.18 -2.46 -19.99
C THR A 51 2.88 -2.83 -18.68
N VAL A 52 2.47 -2.23 -17.57
CA VAL A 52 3.03 -2.54 -16.25
C VAL A 52 2.70 -3.98 -15.86
N ALA A 53 1.47 -4.45 -16.08
CA ALA A 53 1.11 -5.84 -15.85
C ALA A 53 1.98 -6.82 -16.66
N ASN A 54 2.25 -6.52 -17.94
CA ASN A 54 3.14 -7.32 -18.76
C ASN A 54 4.58 -7.36 -18.20
N PHE A 55 5.11 -6.22 -17.76
CA PHE A 55 6.46 -6.16 -17.15
C PHE A 55 6.55 -7.00 -15.87
N LEU A 56 5.51 -7.00 -15.04
CA LEU A 56 5.51 -7.71 -13.76
C LEU A 56 5.21 -9.21 -13.89
N GLN A 57 4.77 -9.66 -15.06
CA GLN A 57 4.44 -11.06 -15.31
C GLN A 57 5.67 -11.93 -15.62
N TYR A 58 6.72 -11.34 -16.19
CA TYR A 58 7.94 -12.02 -16.65
C TYR A 58 9.10 -11.80 -15.69
#